data_AF-A0A7X2D4X5-F1
#
_entry.id   AF-A0A7X2D4X5-F1
#
_cell.length_a   1.000
_cell.length_b   1.000
_cell.length_c   1.000
_cell.angle_alpha   90.00
_cell.angle_beta   90.00
_cell.angle_gamma   90.00
#
_symmetry.space_group_name_H-M   'P 1'
#
loop_
_entity.id
_entity.type
_entity.pdbx_description
1 polymer ?
#
loop_
_entity_poly.entity_id
_entity_poly.type
_entity_poly.pdbx_seq_one_letter_code
_entity_poly.pdbx_strand_id
1 'polypeptide(L)'
;MPTVETCALWRDPETITRARMADHFERLETVFQDSHEWRYVLRCRECGWVYVFDFHEEIDWAGGNDPQYKLWVPVPDGEDPAVVAREDRFALMERVPRVQSDWPADAAAPRIVRVPGPRA
;
A
#
# COMPACT_ATOMS: atom_id res chain seq x y z
N MET A 1 21.56 4.57 -6.14
CA MET A 1 20.53 3.63 -5.63
C MET A 1 19.33 3.69 -6.56
N PRO A 2 18.62 2.57 -6.80
CA PRO A 2 17.38 2.59 -7.57
C PRO A 2 16.38 3.53 -6.89
N THR A 3 15.71 4.39 -7.65
CA THR A 3 14.63 5.21 -7.11
C THR A 3 13.36 4.37 -7.00
N VAL A 4 12.41 4.76 -6.15
CA VAL A 4 11.19 3.96 -5.93
C VAL A 4 10.39 3.77 -7.23
N GLU A 5 10.47 4.72 -8.16
CA GLU A 5 9.80 4.70 -9.45
C GLU A 5 10.26 3.55 -10.36
N THR A 6 11.41 2.94 -10.07
CA THR A 6 11.91 1.76 -10.79
C THR A 6 11.27 0.45 -10.32
N CYS A 7 10.60 0.45 -9.16
CA CYS A 7 9.89 -0.70 -8.61
C CYS A 7 8.74 -1.16 -9.52
N ALA A 8 8.50 -2.47 -9.64
CA ALA A 8 7.37 -3.02 -10.39
C ALA A 8 6.02 -2.40 -9.97
N LEU A 9 5.80 -2.19 -8.67
CA LEU A 9 4.61 -1.51 -8.14
C LEU A 9 4.44 -0.12 -8.76
N TRP A 10 5.52 0.60 -9.02
CA TRP A 10 5.48 1.94 -9.60
C TRP A 10 5.44 1.93 -11.12
N ARG A 11 6.04 0.93 -11.77
CA ARG A 11 6.00 0.78 -13.23
C ARG A 11 4.61 0.34 -13.71
N ASP A 12 3.96 -0.57 -12.98
CA ASP A 12 2.67 -1.17 -13.32
C ASP A 12 1.78 -1.42 -12.07
N PRO A 13 1.36 -0.37 -11.34
CA PRO A 13 0.49 -0.52 -10.19
C PRO A 13 -0.87 -1.13 -10.56
N GLU A 14 -1.37 -0.92 -11.78
CA GLU A 14 -2.63 -1.50 -12.25
C GLU A 14 -2.63 -3.02 -12.15
N THR A 15 -1.57 -3.67 -12.63
CA THR A 15 -1.41 -5.12 -12.51
C THR A 15 -1.09 -5.52 -11.07
N ILE A 16 -0.13 -4.85 -10.43
CA ILE A 16 0.42 -5.29 -9.13
C ILE A 16 -0.60 -5.16 -8.00
N THR A 17 -1.39 -4.08 -7.96
CA THR A 17 -2.40 -3.86 -6.90
C THR A 17 -3.62 -4.78 -7.00
N ARG A 18 -3.85 -5.37 -8.19
CA ARG A 18 -4.91 -6.36 -8.47
C ARG A 18 -4.44 -7.80 -8.33
N ALA A 19 -3.13 -8.04 -8.44
CA ALA A 19 -2.53 -9.34 -8.27
C ALA A 19 -2.55 -9.81 -6.81
N ARG A 20 -2.23 -11.09 -6.59
CA ARG A 20 -2.02 -11.59 -5.24
C ARG A 20 -0.74 -10.97 -4.69
N MET A 21 -0.85 -10.31 -3.53
CA MET A 21 0.27 -9.60 -2.91
C MET A 21 1.49 -10.48 -2.68
N ALA A 22 1.29 -11.77 -2.36
CA ALA A 22 2.38 -12.72 -2.13
C ALA A 22 3.28 -12.99 -3.37
N ASP A 23 2.75 -12.76 -4.58
CA ASP A 23 3.47 -12.99 -5.83
C ASP A 23 4.54 -11.92 -6.07
N HIS A 24 4.31 -10.70 -5.57
CA HIS A 24 5.19 -9.53 -5.78
C HIS A 24 5.93 -9.09 -4.53
N PHE A 25 5.39 -9.43 -3.36
CA PHE A 25 5.93 -9.02 -2.07
C PHE A 25 6.21 -10.21 -1.16
N GLU A 26 7.28 -10.07 -0.40
CA GLU A 26 7.54 -10.84 0.79
C GLU A 26 7.04 -10.04 1.99
N ARG A 27 6.22 -10.66 2.84
CA ARG A 27 5.81 -10.04 4.09
C ARG A 27 6.91 -10.23 5.13
N LEU A 28 7.48 -9.13 5.61
CA LEU A 28 8.50 -9.11 6.64
C LEU A 28 7.88 -9.10 8.04
N GLU A 29 6.81 -8.33 8.23
CA GLU A 29 6.11 -8.19 9.51
C GLU A 29 4.60 -8.06 9.30
N THR A 30 3.83 -8.62 10.22
CA THR A 30 2.41 -8.31 10.40
C THR A 30 2.27 -7.39 11.61
N VAL A 31 1.90 -6.13 11.40
CA VAL A 31 1.69 -5.17 12.49
C VAL A 31 0.34 -5.44 13.15
N PHE A 32 -0.71 -5.57 12.33
CA PHE A 32 -2.01 -6.08 12.75
C PHE A 32 -2.75 -6.69 11.55
N GLN A 33 -3.72 -7.56 11.85
CA GLN A 33 -4.58 -8.17 10.85
C GLN A 33 -5.92 -8.54 11.49
N ASP A 34 -6.98 -7.89 11.05
CA ASP A 34 -8.37 -8.27 11.29
C ASP A 34 -9.06 -8.63 9.96
N SER A 35 -10.36 -8.86 9.96
CA SER A 35 -11.20 -9.09 8.78
C SER A 35 -11.22 -7.88 7.83
N HIS A 36 -11.27 -6.66 8.36
CA HIS A 36 -11.50 -5.42 7.59
C HIS A 36 -10.34 -4.42 7.64
N GLU A 37 -9.26 -4.76 8.33
CA GLU A 37 -8.13 -3.86 8.51
C GLU A 37 -6.81 -4.63 8.62
N TRP A 38 -5.87 -4.37 7.71
CA TRP A 38 -4.57 -5.05 7.70
C TRP A 38 -3.44 -4.04 7.62
N ARG A 39 -2.35 -4.31 8.34
CA ARG A 39 -1.12 -3.57 8.16
C ARG A 39 0.11 -4.45 8.21
N TYR A 40 0.93 -4.36 7.17
CA TYR A 40 2.10 -5.18 6.97
C TYR A 40 3.33 -4.34 6.63
N VAL A 41 4.50 -4.86 6.99
CA VAL A 41 5.76 -4.45 6.36
C VAL A 41 6.06 -5.44 5.24
N LEU A 42 6.24 -4.92 4.04
CA LEU A 42 6.44 -5.70 2.82
C LEU A 42 7.78 -5.37 2.17
N ARG A 43 8.44 -6.36 1.61
CA ARG A 43 9.60 -6.20 0.72
C ARG A 43 9.21 -6.59 -0.69
N CYS A 44 9.40 -5.70 -1.66
CA CYS A 44 9.23 -6.03 -3.07
C CYS A 44 10.27 -7.07 -3.48
N ARG A 45 9.83 -8.18 -4.05
CA ARG A 45 10.70 -9.30 -4.46
C ARG A 45 11.62 -8.95 -5.62
N GLU A 46 11.22 -7.99 -6.46
CA GLU A 46 11.97 -7.62 -7.66
C GLU A 46 13.09 -6.62 -7.36
N CYS A 47 12.79 -5.56 -6.60
CA CYS A 47 13.70 -4.44 -6.40
C CYS A 47 14.22 -4.30 -4.97
N GLY A 48 13.68 -5.07 -4.02
CA GLY A 48 14.10 -5.04 -2.61
C GLY A 48 13.56 -3.87 -1.78
N TRP A 49 12.88 -2.89 -2.39
CA TRP A 49 12.26 -1.78 -1.66
C TRP A 49 11.29 -2.29 -0.58
N VAL A 50 11.37 -1.66 0.59
CA VAL A 50 10.48 -1.93 1.72
C VAL A 50 9.32 -0.94 1.70
N TYR A 51 8.13 -1.45 1.96
CA TYR A 51 6.88 -0.70 2.00
C TYR A 51 6.13 -0.99 3.29
N VAL A 52 5.51 0.04 3.86
CA VAL A 52 4.35 -0.13 4.72
C VAL A 52 3.12 -0.28 3.83
N PHE A 53 2.40 -1.37 4.02
CA PHE A 53 1.13 -1.63 3.38
C PHE A 53 0.01 -1.49 4.39
N ASP A 54 -1.02 -0.71 4.05
CA ASP A 54 -2.23 -0.53 4.84
C ASP A 54 -3.46 -0.86 3.99
N PHE A 55 -4.37 -1.65 4.55
CA PHE A 55 -5.66 -1.99 3.97
C PHE A 55 -6.78 -1.62 4.94
N HIS A 56 -7.85 -1.08 4.40
CA HIS A 56 -9.06 -0.74 5.13
C HIS A 56 -10.31 -1.05 4.29
N GLU A 57 -11.30 -1.64 4.92
CA GLU A 57 -12.65 -1.80 4.39
C GLU A 57 -13.65 -1.07 5.30
N GLU A 58 -14.48 -0.22 4.71
CA GLU A 58 -15.55 0.49 5.42
C GLU A 58 -16.80 -0.39 5.50
N ILE A 59 -17.06 -1.00 6.64
CA ILE A 59 -18.24 -1.87 6.80
C ILE A 59 -19.50 -1.04 7.03
N ASP A 60 -20.49 -1.17 6.15
CA ASP A 60 -21.83 -0.59 6.35
C ASP A 60 -22.92 -1.63 6.68
N TRP A 61 -22.57 -2.93 6.62
CA TRP A 61 -23.47 -4.08 6.82
C TRP A 61 -24.68 -4.11 5.86
N ALA A 62 -24.63 -3.32 4.79
CA ALA A 62 -25.71 -3.10 3.85
C ALA A 62 -25.27 -3.49 2.43
N GLY A 63 -25.49 -4.76 2.08
CA GLY A 63 -25.32 -5.23 0.69
C GLY A 63 -23.91 -5.69 0.30
N GLY A 64 -22.93 -5.61 1.21
CA GLY A 64 -21.64 -6.32 1.11
C GLY A 64 -20.70 -5.83 0.01
N ASN A 65 -21.00 -4.69 -0.61
CA ASN A 65 -20.12 -3.99 -1.56
C ASN A 65 -19.38 -2.85 -0.83
N ASP A 66 -18.78 -3.19 0.31
CA ASP A 66 -18.12 -2.23 1.18
C ASP A 66 -16.92 -1.57 0.46
N PRO A 67 -16.73 -0.24 0.59
CA PRO A 67 -15.56 0.44 0.04
C PRO A 67 -14.26 -0.14 0.60
N GLN A 68 -13.28 -0.36 -0.27
CA GLN A 68 -11.96 -0.90 0.08
C GLN A 68 -10.84 0.06 -0.34
N TYR A 69 -9.88 0.24 0.54
CA TYR A 69 -8.74 1.14 0.33
C TYR A 69 -7.45 0.43 0.64
N LYS A 70 -6.46 0.60 -0.24
CA LYS A 70 -5.12 0.07 -0.08
C LYS A 70 -4.10 1.17 -0.28
N LEU A 71 -3.07 1.17 0.57
CA LEU A 71 -1.99 2.13 0.57
C LEU A 71 -0.65 1.40 0.61
N TRP A 72 0.29 1.82 -0.23
CA TRP A 72 1.67 1.39 -0.20
C TRP A 72 2.58 2.61 -0.05
N VAL A 73 3.24 2.72 1.10
CA VAL A 73 4.18 3.79 1.43
C VAL A 73 5.59 3.20 1.46
N PRO A 74 6.48 3.56 0.52
CA PRO A 74 7.88 3.16 0.58
C PRO A 74 8.53 3.73 1.85
N VAL A 75 9.36 2.92 2.51
CA VAL A 75 10.14 3.33 3.67
C VAL A 75 11.51 3.82 3.18
N PRO A 76 11.85 5.11 3.39
CA PRO A 76 13.15 5.64 2.99
C PRO A 76 14.31 4.98 3.72
N ASP A 77 15.47 4.95 3.07
CA ASP A 77 16.71 4.49 3.69
C ASP A 77 17.01 5.32 4.95
N GLY A 78 17.19 4.63 6.08
CA GLY A 78 17.47 5.23 7.38
C GLY A 78 16.25 5.36 8.31
N GLU A 79 15.03 5.15 7.80
CA GLU A 79 13.84 5.00 8.64
C GLU A 79 13.64 3.52 9.02
N ASP A 80 13.20 3.28 10.26
CA ASP A 80 12.80 1.94 10.71
C ASP A 80 11.39 1.62 10.18
N PRO A 81 11.22 0.60 9.32
CA PRO A 81 9.92 0.26 8.76
C PRO A 81 8.88 -0.09 9.83
N ALA A 82 9.31 -0.63 10.97
CA ALA A 82 8.40 -0.96 12.06
C ALA A 82 7.92 0.29 12.81
N VAL A 83 8.72 1.36 12.84
CA VAL A 83 8.30 2.66 13.40
C VAL A 83 7.31 3.32 12.45
N VAL A 84 7.62 3.40 11.15
CA VAL A 84 6.72 3.98 10.15
C VAL A 84 5.38 3.24 10.13
N ALA A 85 5.38 1.91 10.23
CA ALA A 85 4.15 1.13 10.19
C ALA A 85 3.22 1.35 11.41
N ARG A 86 3.72 1.94 12.50
CA ARG A 86 2.93 2.27 13.69
C ARG A 86 2.33 3.67 13.66
N GLU A 87 2.63 4.46 12.64
CA GLU A 87 1.98 5.76 12.43
C GLU A 87 0.48 5.61 12.18
N ASP A 88 -0.30 6.64 12.50
CA ASP A 88 -1.71 6.63 12.17
C ASP A 88 -1.93 6.66 10.65
N ARG A 89 -3.11 6.19 10.21
CA ARG A 89 -3.43 6.11 8.78
C ARG A 89 -3.34 7.48 8.08
N PHE A 90 -3.76 8.56 8.74
CA PHE A 90 -3.75 9.88 8.13
C PHE A 90 -2.31 10.38 7.92
N ALA A 91 -1.42 10.16 8.89
CA ALA A 91 0.01 10.40 8.72
C ALA A 91 0.61 9.59 7.56
N LEU A 92 0.26 8.29 7.43
CA LEU A 92 0.69 7.48 6.29
C LEU A 92 0.17 8.01 4.94
N MET A 93 -1.06 8.55 4.90
CA MET A 93 -1.64 9.17 3.71
C MET A 93 -0.97 10.50 3.35
N GLU A 94 -0.33 11.19 4.30
CA GLU A 94 0.44 12.41 4.05
C GLU A 94 1.83 12.12 3.49
N ARG A 95 2.38 10.92 3.77
CA ARG A 95 3.69 10.52 3.24
C ARG A 95 3.71 10.49 1.71
N VAL A 96 4.83 10.95 1.17
CA VAL A 96 5.18 10.89 -0.24
C VAL A 96 6.64 10.42 -0.37
N PRO A 97 6.98 9.64 -1.41
CA PRO A 97 6.10 9.09 -2.44
C PRO A 97 5.14 8.01 -1.91
N ARG A 98 4.03 7.70 -2.60
CA ARG A 98 3.11 6.57 -2.28
C ARG A 98 2.29 6.09 -3.47
N VAL A 99 1.74 4.87 -3.37
CA VAL A 99 0.73 4.32 -4.29
C VAL A 99 -0.54 4.01 -3.51
N GLN A 100 -1.69 4.32 -4.09
CA GLN A 100 -3.00 4.14 -3.48
C GLN A 100 -3.96 3.45 -4.45
N SER A 101 -4.80 2.56 -3.94
CA SER A 101 -5.88 1.91 -4.67
C SER A 101 -7.18 2.08 -3.89
N ASP A 102 -8.08 2.88 -4.45
CA ASP A 102 -9.39 3.16 -3.88
C ASP A 102 -10.44 2.40 -4.66
N TRP A 103 -11.22 1.57 -3.97
CA TRP A 103 -12.36 0.86 -4.53
C TRP A 103 -13.62 1.32 -3.81
N PRO A 104 -14.26 2.42 -4.26
CA PRO A 104 -15.52 2.86 -3.72
C PRO A 104 -16.62 1.80 -3.90
N ALA A 105 -17.64 1.86 -3.06
CA ALA A 105 -18.85 1.06 -3.21
C ALA A 105 -19.38 1.13 -4.65
N ASP A 106 -19.79 -0.03 -5.15
CA ASP A 106 -20.37 -0.23 -6.49
C ASP A 106 -19.49 0.16 -7.68
N ALA A 107 -18.22 0.52 -7.48
CA ALA A 107 -17.33 0.81 -8.59
C ALA A 107 -16.93 -0.47 -9.34
N ALA A 108 -16.97 -0.42 -10.68
CA ALA A 108 -16.62 -1.58 -11.52
C ALA A 108 -15.13 -1.97 -11.43
N ALA A 109 -14.27 -1.04 -10.99
CA ALA A 109 -12.84 -1.27 -10.80
C ALA A 109 -12.27 -0.23 -9.81
N PRO A 110 -11.17 -0.56 -9.10
CA PRO A 110 -10.48 0.39 -8.25
C PRO A 110 -9.82 1.50 -9.07
N ARG A 111 -9.84 2.72 -8.51
CA ARG A 111 -9.02 3.84 -8.94
C ARG A 111 -7.64 3.70 -8.32
N ILE A 112 -6.61 3.74 -9.16
CA ILE A 112 -5.23 3.61 -8.73
C ILE A 112 -4.51 4.96 -8.92
N VAL A 113 -3.84 5.45 -7.89
CA VAL A 113 -3.19 6.76 -7.86
C VAL A 113 -1.75 6.61 -7.42
N ARG A 114 -0.83 7.22 -8.17
CA ARG A 114 0.58 7.39 -7.78
C ARG A 114 0.75 8.82 -7.28
N VAL A 115 1.25 9.00 -6.07
CA VAL A 115 1.58 10.31 -5.52
C VAL A 115 3.10 10.40 -5.41
N PRO A 116 3.77 11.05 -6.38
CA PRO A 116 5.23 11.14 -6.37
C PRO A 116 5.72 12.02 -5.22
N GLY A 117 6.95 11.79 -4.77
CA GLY A 117 7.65 12.70 -3.86
C GLY A 117 8.02 14.02 -4.56
N PRO A 118 8.48 15.04 -3.81
CA PRO A 118 9.05 16.23 -4.39
C PRO A 118 10.20 15.84 -5.33
N ARG A 119 10.22 16.43 -6.54
CA ARG A 119 11.36 16.27 -7.45
C ARG A 119 12.57 16.96 -6.80
N ALA A 120 13.64 16.19 -6.61
CA ALA A 120 14.94 16.72 -6.22
C ALA A 120 15.51 17.66 -7.30
#